data_AF-A0A2A4LHT5-F1
#
_entry.id   AF-A0A2A4LHT5-F1
#
_cell.length_a   1.000
_cell.length_b   1.000
_cell.length_c   1.000
_cell.angle_alpha   90.00
_cell.angle_beta   90.00
_cell.angle_gamma   90.00
#
_symmetry.space_group_name_H-M   'P 1'
#
loop_
_entity.id
_entity.type
_entity.pdbx_description
1 polymer ?
#
loop_
_entity_poly.entity_id
_entity_poly.type
_entity_poly.pdbx_seq_one_letter_code
_entity_poly.pdbx_strand_id
1 'polypeptide(L)' 'DHVPFDALNIPAFEWIQDPMHYFTHQIHTNFDIIELVTKDSLKRNAAIIATFVYHTAMRDEILPRKNNY' A
#
# COMPACT_ATOMS: atom_id res chain seq x y z
N ASP A 1 -6.44 -2.38 -6.70
CA ASP A 1 -5.83 -2.36 -8.05
C ASP A 1 -4.73 -3.41 -8.24
N HIS A 2 -4.03 -3.79 -7.16
CA HIS A 2 -2.97 -4.80 -7.16
C HIS A 2 -3.44 -6.25 -7.43
N VAL A 3 -4.72 -6.56 -7.13
CA VAL A 3 -5.28 -7.93 -7.18
C VAL A 3 -5.08 -8.66 -8.52
N PRO A 4 -5.33 -8.06 -9.71
CA PRO A 4 -5.13 -8.75 -10.98
C PRO A 4 -3.67 -9.14 -11.26
N PHE A 5 -2.70 -8.37 -10.75
CA PHE A 5 -1.28 -8.71 -10.87
C PHE A 5 -0.93 -9.92 -10.00
N ASP A 6 -1.41 -9.92 -8.75
CA ASP A 6 -1.24 -11.04 -7.83
C ASP A 6 -1.87 -12.33 -8.38
N ALA A 7 -3.05 -12.23 -9.00
CA ALA A 7 -3.73 -13.35 -9.66
C ALA A 7 -2.91 -13.98 -10.80
N LEU A 8 -2.02 -13.21 -11.43
CA LEU A 8 -1.09 -13.67 -12.47
C LEU A 8 0.32 -13.97 -11.90
N ASN A 9 0.44 -14.12 -10.59
CA ASN A 9 1.69 -14.38 -9.88
C ASN A 9 2.76 -13.30 -10.13
N ILE A 10 2.34 -12.06 -10.38
CA ILE A 10 3.21 -10.88 -10.41
C ILE A 10 3.17 -10.26 -9.02
N PRO A 11 4.33 -10.08 -8.32
CA PRO A 11 4.35 -9.51 -6.99
C PRO A 11 3.64 -8.15 -6.97
N ALA A 12 2.61 -8.04 -6.13
CA ALA A 12 1.76 -6.87 -6.03
C ALA A 12 1.41 -6.64 -4.55
N PHE A 13 1.27 -5.37 -4.17
CA PHE A 13 1.17 -4.96 -2.78
C PHE A 13 0.06 -3.94 -2.61
N GLU A 14 -0.63 -4.02 -1.48
CA GLU A 14 -1.56 -2.98 -1.03
C GLU A 14 -1.03 -2.34 0.23
N TRP A 15 -1.11 -1.01 0.28
CA TRP A 15 -0.69 -0.22 1.43
C TRP A 15 -1.89 0.56 1.92
N ILE A 16 -2.58 0.02 2.92
CA ILE A 16 -3.75 0.67 3.52
C ILE A 16 -3.31 1.34 4.83
N GLN A 17 -3.88 2.52 5.08
CA GLN A 17 -3.71 3.24 6.34
C GLN A 17 -4.31 2.45 7.50
N ASP A 18 -3.94 2.84 8.73
CA ASP A 18 -4.47 2.25 9.96
C ASP A 18 -6.01 2.15 9.92
N PRO A 19 -6.59 0.96 10.19
CA PRO A 19 -8.02 0.73 10.10
C PRO A 19 -8.87 1.50 11.13
N MET A 20 -8.26 2.14 12.14
CA MET A 20 -8.96 2.81 13.25
C MET A 20 -10.12 3.73 12.80
N HIS A 21 -10.00 4.27 11.60
CA HIS A 21 -10.96 5.19 11.01
C HIS A 21 -11.39 4.80 9.59
N TYR A 22 -10.54 4.08 8.85
CA TYR A 22 -10.73 3.84 7.42
C TYR A 22 -11.97 3.00 7.10
N PHE A 23 -12.15 1.83 7.71
CA PHE A 23 -13.16 0.86 7.25
C PHE A 23 -14.53 0.95 7.91
N THR A 24 -14.66 1.68 9.02
CA THR A 24 -15.88 1.62 9.83
C THR A 24 -16.93 2.63 9.40
N HIS A 25 -16.57 3.91 9.21
CA HIS A 25 -17.57 4.96 9.00
C HIS A 25 -17.15 6.11 8.06
N GLN A 26 -16.00 6.03 7.39
CA GLN A 26 -15.41 7.20 6.69
C GLN A 26 -15.41 7.07 5.18
N ILE A 27 -14.93 5.93 4.65
CA ILE A 27 -14.81 5.74 3.21
C ILE A 27 -16.16 5.83 2.50
N HIS A 28 -16.15 6.49 1.35
CA HIS A 28 -17.32 6.66 0.49
C HIS A 28 -18.51 7.36 1.19
N THR A 29 -18.22 8.20 2.18
CA THR A 29 -19.21 9.07 2.83
C THR A 29 -18.79 10.53 2.69
N ASN A 30 -19.68 11.46 3.03
CA ASN A 30 -19.32 12.88 3.15
C ASN A 30 -18.32 13.16 4.30
N PHE A 31 -17.96 12.14 5.08
CA PHE A 31 -16.98 12.21 6.15
C PHE A 31 -15.57 11.83 5.68
N ASP A 32 -15.35 11.55 4.39
CA ASP A 32 -14.01 11.41 3.80
C ASP A 32 -13.40 12.81 3.55
N ILE A 33 -12.89 13.41 4.62
CA ILE A 33 -12.43 14.80 4.67
C ILE A 33 -10.95 14.91 5.06
N ILE A 34 -10.30 15.98 4.64
CA ILE A 34 -8.85 16.18 4.79
C ILE A 34 -8.39 16.22 6.25
N GLU A 35 -9.26 16.64 7.16
CA GLU A 35 -8.99 16.74 8.60
C GLU A 35 -8.66 15.38 9.25
N LEU A 36 -9.08 14.28 8.62
CA LEU A 36 -8.82 12.93 9.10
C LEU A 36 -7.44 12.41 8.64
N VAL A 37 -6.77 13.14 7.75
CA VAL A 37 -5.43 12.81 7.25
C VAL A 37 -4.39 13.58 8.05
N THR A 38 -3.54 12.85 8.78
CA THR A 38 -2.46 13.47 9.55
C THR A 38 -1.18 13.59 8.72
N LYS A 39 -0.49 14.73 8.87
CA LYS A 39 0.81 14.98 8.22
C LYS A 39 1.86 13.93 8.58
N ASP A 40 1.84 13.43 9.81
CA ASP A 40 2.80 12.44 10.28
C ASP A 40 2.54 11.06 9.67
N SER A 41 1.27 10.66 9.53
CA SER A 41 0.90 9.45 8.78
C SER A 41 1.32 9.54 7.31
N LEU A 42 1.07 10.68 6.66
CA LEU A 42 1.49 10.91 5.28
C LEU A 42 3.01 10.78 5.11
N LYS A 43 3.79 11.44 5.97
CA LYS A 43 5.26 11.35 5.93
C LYS A 43 5.77 9.92 6.14
N ARG A 44 5.21 9.21 7.11
CA ARG A 44 5.59 7.84 7.41
C ARG A 44 5.30 6.90 6.24
N ASN A 45 4.10 6.98 5.68
CA ASN A 45 3.72 6.15 4.53
C ASN A 45 4.58 6.48 3.30
N ALA A 46 4.83 7.77 3.04
CA ALA A 46 5.70 8.19 1.95
C ALA A 46 7.13 7.64 2.11
N ALA A 47 7.69 7.68 3.32
CA ALA A 47 9.01 7.12 3.60
C ALA A 47 9.05 5.60 3.35
N ILE A 48 8.06 4.85 3.85
CA ILE A 48 7.98 3.39 3.66
C ILE A 48 7.89 3.03 2.18
N ILE A 49 6.98 3.67 1.44
CA ILE A 49 6.76 3.37 0.02
C ILE A 49 7.99 3.77 -0.80
N ALA A 50 8.57 4.95 -0.55
CA ALA A 50 9.77 5.40 -1.26
C ALA A 50 10.96 4.45 -1.02
N THR A 51 11.18 4.02 0.23
CA THR A 51 12.21 3.05 0.57
C THR A 51 11.98 1.71 -0.12
N PHE A 52 10.74 1.20 -0.10
CA PHE A 52 10.39 -0.06 -0.78
C PHE A 52 10.63 0.02 -2.29
N VAL A 53 10.13 1.06 -2.96
CA VAL A 53 10.31 1.27 -4.40
C VAL A 53 11.79 1.41 -4.75
N TYR A 54 12.56 2.16 -3.96
CA TYR A 54 13.98 2.32 -4.19
C TYR A 54 14.72 0.97 -4.12
N HIS A 55 14.55 0.20 -3.04
CA HIS A 55 15.25 -1.08 -2.91
C HIS A 55 14.81 -2.11 -3.94
N THR A 56 13.52 -2.14 -4.30
CA THR A 56 13.01 -3.05 -5.32
C THR A 56 13.47 -2.69 -6.73
N ALA A 57 13.70 -1.40 -7.01
CA ALA A 57 14.27 -0.95 -8.28
C ALA A 57 15.79 -1.16 -8.39
N MET A 58 16.50 -1.19 -7.26
CA MET A 58 17.97 -1.25 -7.22
C MET A 58 18.56 -2.65 -7.00
N ARG A 59 17.73 -3.65 -6.65
CA ARG A 59 18.23 -5.02 -6.45
C ARG A 59 18.55 -5.70 -7.78
N ASP A 60 19.57 -6.55 -7.78
CA ASP A 60 19.99 -7.30 -8.99
C ASP A 60 18.98 -8.39 -9.40
N GLU A 61 18.31 -8.98 -8.41
CA GLU A 61 17.38 -10.10 -8.61
C GLU A 61 15.93 -9.65 -8.63
N ILE A 62 15.05 -10.42 -9.28
CA ILE A 62 13.60 -10.18 -9.26
C ILE A 62 13.04 -10.50 -7.87
N LEU A 63 11.94 -9.84 -7.48
CA LEU A 63 11.19 -10.21 -6.27
C LEU A 63 10.69 -11.67 -6.35
N PRO A 64 10.70 -12.41 -5.23
CA PRO A 64 10.16 -13.76 -5.20
C PRO A 64 8.70 -13.79 -5.65
N ARG A 65 8.35 -14.78 -6.46
CA ARG A 65 6.96 -15.09 -6.84
C ARG A 65 6.40 -16.16 -5.91
N LYS A 66 5.08 -16.28 -5.85
CA LYS A 66 4.42 -17.33 -5.06
C LYS A 66 4.73 -18.69 -5.69
N ASN A 67 5.10 -19.66 -4.85
CA ASN A 67 5.24 -21.05 -5.27
C ASN A 67 3.83 -21.65 -5.35
N ASN A 68 3.36 -21.91 -6.56
CA ASN A 68 2.08 -22.61 -6.76
C ASN A 68 2.30 -24.09 -6.42
N TYR A 69 1.60 -24.60 -5.41
CA TYR A 69 1.39 -26.04 -5.19
C TYR A 69 -0.02 -26.42 -5.62
#